data_AF-E0UMJ9-F1
#
_entry.id   AF-E0UMJ9-F1
#
_cell.length_a   1.000
_cell.length_b   1.000
_cell.length_c   1.000
_cell.angle_alpha   90.00
_cell.angle_beta   90.00
_cell.angle_gamma   90.00
#
_symmetry.space_group_name_H-M   'P 1'
#
loop_
_entity.id
_entity.type
_entity.pdbx_description
1 polymer ?
#
loop_
_entity_poly.entity_id
_entity_poly.type
_entity_poly.pdbx_seq_one_letter_code
_entity_poly.pdbx_strand_id
1 'polypeptide(L)'
;MKVTPVGNTYVDWLIELTASEKKWVEGALKKALKEFPNINHDGLENWKFRGELFDLELPLTMARILYCKEFIEQCGIIKTPTLSSYQLKHDCEKWASMYITNGSMCVAAIGLGAPMRPVVMGSTNGLIAISRAGLKKFKQKMASSIA
;
A
#
# COMPACT_ATOMS: atom_id res chain seq x y z
N MET A 1 0.67 -9.01 -12.53
CA MET A 1 1.89 -8.18 -12.61
C MET A 1 3.11 -8.98 -13.06
N LYS A 2 3.81 -8.51 -14.10
CA LYS A 2 5.11 -9.04 -14.57
C LYS A 2 6.17 -7.97 -14.28
N VAL A 3 7.28 -8.36 -13.68
CA VAL A 3 8.37 -7.45 -13.30
C VAL A 3 9.59 -7.78 -14.18
N THR A 4 10.08 -6.81 -14.95
CA THR A 4 11.28 -6.99 -15.80
C THR A 4 12.39 -6.08 -15.29
N PRO A 5 13.60 -6.61 -14.98
CA PRO A 5 14.72 -5.79 -14.52
C PRO A 5 15.28 -4.96 -15.68
N VAL A 6 15.52 -3.67 -15.45
CA VAL A 6 16.08 -2.74 -16.45
C VAL A 6 17.26 -1.97 -15.86
N GLY A 7 18.39 -2.65 -15.64
CA GLY A 7 19.63 -1.99 -15.21
C GLY A 7 20.00 -2.20 -13.73
N ASN A 8 21.12 -1.59 -13.32
CA ASN A 8 21.85 -1.89 -12.09
C ASN A 8 21.48 -1.02 -10.87
N THR A 9 20.45 -0.19 -10.98
CA THR A 9 19.94 0.66 -9.90
C THR A 9 18.65 0.09 -9.34
N TYR A 10 18.45 0.19 -8.02
CA TYR A 10 17.29 -0.31 -7.26
C TYR A 10 15.90 0.18 -7.74
N VAL A 11 15.83 0.95 -8.82
CA VAL A 11 14.68 1.79 -9.20
C VAL A 11 14.08 1.41 -10.57
N ASP A 12 14.78 0.64 -11.40
CA ASP A 12 14.38 0.45 -12.80
C ASP A 12 13.75 -0.92 -13.04
N TRP A 13 12.57 -1.12 -12.47
CA TRP A 13 11.71 -2.25 -12.82
C TRP A 13 10.58 -1.73 -13.72
N LEU A 14 10.53 -2.21 -14.96
CA LEU A 14 9.34 -2.01 -15.80
C LEU A 14 8.22 -2.88 -15.24
N ILE A 15 7.28 -2.25 -14.55
CA ILE A 15 6.08 -2.89 -14.05
C ILE A 15 4.97 -2.70 -15.05
N GLU A 16 4.66 -3.77 -15.78
CA GLU A 16 3.51 -3.79 -16.68
C GLU A 16 2.24 -4.12 -15.91
N LEU A 17 1.37 -3.12 -15.79
CA LEU A 17 0.04 -3.24 -15.21
C LEU A 17 -1.00 -3.46 -16.32
N THR A 18 -1.85 -4.46 -16.10
CA THR A 18 -3.04 -4.72 -16.91
C THR A 18 -4.02 -3.54 -16.82
N ALA A 19 -4.90 -3.43 -17.82
CA ALA A 19 -5.93 -2.38 -17.82
C ALA A 19 -6.88 -2.50 -16.61
N SER A 20 -7.16 -3.72 -16.15
CA SER A 20 -8.01 -3.97 -14.97
C SER A 20 -7.33 -3.56 -13.67
N GLU A 21 -6.03 -3.87 -13.50
CA GLU A 21 -5.23 -3.41 -12.37
C GLU A 21 -5.20 -1.87 -12.30
N LYS A 22 -4.94 -1.19 -13.43
CA LYS A 22 -4.96 0.28 -13.52
C LYS A 22 -6.31 0.86 -13.10
N LYS A 23 -7.40 0.34 -13.69
CA LYS A 23 -8.78 0.78 -13.39
C LYS A 23 -9.14 0.57 -11.91
N TRP A 24 -8.69 -0.53 -11.31
CA TRP A 24 -8.92 -0.78 -9.89
C TRP A 24 -8.20 0.25 -9.02
N VAL A 25 -6.92 0.51 -9.30
CA VAL A 25 -6.13 1.48 -8.52
C VAL A 25 -6.71 2.89 -8.63
N GLU A 26 -7.12 3.32 -9.83
CA GLU A 26 -7.78 4.61 -10.02
C GLU A 26 -9.07 4.74 -9.19
N GLY A 27 -9.89 3.68 -9.15
CA GLY A 27 -11.09 3.62 -8.32
C GLY A 27 -10.77 3.70 -6.83
N ALA A 28 -9.76 2.95 -6.37
CA ALA A 28 -9.30 2.95 -4.99
C ALA A 28 -8.78 4.33 -4.57
N LEU A 29 -8.00 5.00 -5.42
CA LEU A 29 -7.51 6.36 -5.20
C LEU A 29 -8.67 7.34 -5.05
N LYS A 30 -9.61 7.36 -6.00
CA LYS A 30 -10.79 8.24 -5.93
C LYS A 30 -11.58 8.05 -4.64
N LYS A 31 -11.76 6.80 -4.21
CA LYS A 31 -12.43 6.48 -2.95
C LYS A 31 -11.64 6.97 -1.74
N ALA A 32 -10.32 6.75 -1.73
CA ALA A 32 -9.45 7.16 -0.64
C ALA A 32 -9.39 8.69 -0.46
N LEU A 33 -9.35 9.44 -1.57
CA LEU A 33 -9.41 10.90 -1.56
C LEU A 33 -10.70 11.44 -0.90
N LYS A 34 -11.81 10.69 -1.03
CA LYS A 34 -13.10 11.06 -0.45
C LYS A 34 -13.22 10.68 1.03
N GLU A 35 -12.80 9.46 1.39
CA GLU A 35 -12.99 8.91 2.74
C GLU A 35 -11.89 9.35 3.73
N PHE A 36 -10.71 9.70 3.21
CA PHE A 36 -9.56 10.02 4.04
C PHE A 36 -8.69 11.11 3.40
N PRO A 37 -9.19 12.36 3.26
CA PRO A 37 -8.50 13.41 2.50
C PRO A 37 -7.06 13.69 2.98
N ASN A 38 -6.76 13.46 4.25
CA ASN A 38 -5.42 13.63 4.83
C ASN A 38 -4.43 12.49 4.50
N ILE A 39 -4.90 11.39 3.88
CA ILE A 39 -4.04 10.33 3.32
C ILE A 39 -3.06 10.88 2.27
N ASN A 40 -3.45 12.01 1.68
CA ASN A 40 -2.69 12.72 0.69
C ASN A 40 -1.47 13.34 1.34
N HIS A 41 -1.65 14.21 2.32
CA HIS A 41 -0.60 15.09 2.84
C HIS A 41 0.76 14.41 3.11
N ASP A 42 0.78 13.22 3.73
CA ASP A 42 2.05 12.48 3.96
C ASP A 42 2.14 11.11 3.25
N GLY A 43 1.02 10.59 2.71
CA GLY A 43 0.94 9.22 2.18
C GLY A 43 0.99 9.12 0.65
N LEU A 44 0.48 10.13 -0.06
CA LEU A 44 0.49 10.24 -1.52
C LEU A 44 1.09 11.58 -2.03
N GLU A 45 0.98 12.66 -1.25
CA GLU A 45 1.38 14.06 -1.55
C GLU A 45 2.61 14.54 -0.78
N ASN A 46 3.34 13.69 -0.04
CA ASN A 46 4.64 14.09 0.53
C ASN A 46 5.73 14.37 -0.53
N TRP A 47 5.33 14.52 -1.80
CA TRP A 47 6.15 14.99 -2.91
C TRP A 47 5.97 16.48 -3.24
N LYS A 48 4.89 17.15 -2.82
CA LYS A 48 4.77 18.60 -3.05
C LYS A 48 5.72 19.44 -2.18
N PHE A 49 6.24 18.90 -1.08
CA PHE A 49 7.07 19.66 -0.13
C PHE A 49 8.58 19.70 -0.48
N ARG A 50 9.04 19.02 -1.54
CA ARG A 50 10.47 18.98 -1.93
C ARG A 50 10.80 19.58 -3.29
N GLY A 51 9.88 20.26 -3.96
CA GLY A 51 10.17 20.94 -5.24
C GLY A 51 10.51 20.00 -6.43
N GLU A 52 10.74 18.72 -6.16
CA GLU A 52 10.83 17.67 -7.16
C GLU A 52 9.43 17.09 -7.34
N LEU A 53 8.79 17.52 -8.43
CA LEU A 53 7.69 16.78 -9.05
C LEU A 53 8.21 15.38 -9.40
N PHE A 54 8.20 14.48 -8.42
CA PHE A 54 7.91 13.10 -8.75
C PHE A 54 6.48 13.15 -9.24
N ASP A 55 6.37 13.27 -10.55
CA ASP A 55 5.15 12.95 -11.27
C ASP A 55 4.57 11.68 -10.66
N LEU A 56 3.26 11.53 -10.79
CA LEU A 56 2.72 10.18 -10.86
C LEU A 56 3.44 9.49 -12.04
N GLU A 57 4.65 8.98 -11.85
CA GLU A 57 5.21 7.92 -12.66
C GLU A 57 4.34 6.70 -12.35
N LEU A 58 3.20 6.72 -13.05
CA LEU A 58 1.97 5.96 -12.82
C LEU A 58 2.20 4.47 -12.55
N PRO A 59 3.20 3.77 -13.12
CA PRO A 59 3.36 2.35 -12.87
C PRO A 59 3.82 1.99 -11.46
N LEU A 60 4.82 2.69 -10.89
CA LEU A 60 5.45 2.26 -9.63
C LEU A 60 4.55 2.49 -8.42
N THR A 61 3.86 3.64 -8.37
CA THR A 61 2.88 3.92 -7.31
C THR A 61 1.68 2.99 -7.39
N MET A 62 1.17 2.73 -8.60
CA MET A 62 0.09 1.76 -8.78
C MET A 62 0.53 0.35 -8.39
N ALA A 63 1.76 -0.05 -8.71
CA ALA A 63 2.32 -1.33 -8.30
C ALA A 63 2.42 -1.46 -6.78
N ARG A 64 2.93 -0.43 -6.08
CA ARG A 64 2.96 -0.40 -4.60
C ARG A 64 1.57 -0.60 -4.00
N ILE A 65 0.55 0.06 -4.56
CA ILE A 65 -0.85 -0.11 -4.14
C ILE A 65 -1.32 -1.56 -4.38
N LEU A 66 -0.95 -2.18 -5.50
CA LEU A 66 -1.31 -3.56 -5.82
C LEU A 66 -0.59 -4.59 -4.93
N TYR A 67 0.68 -4.39 -4.60
CA TYR A 67 1.37 -5.18 -3.58
C TYR A 67 0.67 -5.05 -2.22
N CYS A 68 0.32 -3.84 -1.80
CA CYS A 68 -0.48 -3.65 -0.60
C CYS A 68 -1.83 -4.37 -0.67
N LYS A 69 -2.51 -4.31 -1.82
CA LYS A 69 -3.79 -5.01 -2.03
C LYS A 69 -3.61 -6.52 -1.79
N GLU A 70 -2.65 -7.14 -2.46
CA GLU A 70 -2.38 -8.57 -2.33
C GLU A 70 -1.99 -8.94 -0.89
N PHE A 71 -1.14 -8.14 -0.25
CA PHE A 71 -0.76 -8.31 1.16
C PHE A 71 -1.97 -8.30 2.10
N ILE A 72 -2.88 -7.34 1.92
CA ILE A 72 -4.10 -7.22 2.74
C ILE A 72 -5.04 -8.39 2.51
N GLU A 73 -5.24 -8.81 1.24
CA GLU A 73 -6.05 -9.97 0.88
C GLU A 73 -5.54 -11.25 1.55
N GLN A 74 -4.22 -11.46 1.59
CA GLN A 74 -3.61 -12.61 2.28
C GLN A 74 -3.73 -12.55 3.80
N CYS A 75 -3.71 -11.35 4.39
CA CYS A 75 -3.90 -11.19 5.83
C CYS A 75 -5.37 -11.31 6.27
N GLY A 76 -6.32 -10.95 5.40
CA GLY A 76 -7.75 -10.99 5.67
C GLY A 76 -8.27 -9.78 6.42
N ILE A 77 -9.41 -9.26 5.95
CA ILE A 77 -10.09 -8.08 6.51
C ILE A 77 -11.01 -8.51 7.67
N ILE A 78 -11.03 -7.71 8.74
CA ILE A 78 -11.94 -7.86 9.88
C ILE A 78 -12.79 -6.61 10.04
N LYS A 79 -13.67 -6.58 11.05
CA LYS A 79 -14.56 -5.44 11.30
C LYS A 79 -13.90 -4.30 12.09
N THR A 80 -12.97 -4.62 12.99
CA THR A 80 -12.42 -3.65 13.94
C THR A 80 -11.03 -3.18 13.52
N PRO A 81 -10.82 -1.87 13.31
CA PRO A 81 -9.50 -1.33 13.00
C PRO A 81 -8.55 -1.41 14.20
N THR A 82 -7.47 -2.18 14.08
CA THR A 82 -6.54 -2.42 15.21
C THR A 82 -5.06 -2.32 14.85
N LEU A 83 -4.69 -2.30 13.57
CA LEU A 83 -3.29 -2.30 13.13
C LEU A 83 -2.95 -1.00 12.42
N SER A 84 -1.83 -0.39 12.77
CA SER A 84 -1.38 0.85 12.14
C SER A 84 -0.93 0.58 10.71
N SER A 85 -1.42 1.40 9.77
CA SER A 85 -0.92 1.53 8.40
C SER A 85 0.60 1.63 8.34
N TYR A 86 1.22 2.36 9.28
CA TYR A 86 2.68 2.49 9.35
C TYR A 86 3.37 1.16 9.65
N GLN A 87 2.81 0.36 10.57
CA GLN A 87 3.34 -0.97 10.86
C GLN A 87 3.13 -1.91 9.68
N LEU A 88 1.91 -1.89 9.11
CA LEU A 88 1.54 -2.74 7.98
C LEU A 88 2.38 -2.45 6.74
N LYS A 89 2.71 -1.18 6.44
CA LYS A 89 3.58 -0.87 5.31
C LYS A 89 4.96 -1.51 5.47
N HIS A 90 5.55 -1.52 6.67
CA HIS A 90 6.86 -2.12 6.89
C HIS A 90 6.83 -3.65 6.81
N ASP A 91 5.74 -4.29 7.23
CA ASP A 91 5.54 -5.72 7.01
C ASP A 91 5.38 -6.03 5.50
N CYS A 92 4.68 -5.18 4.76
CA CYS A 92 4.55 -5.28 3.30
C CYS A 92 5.88 -5.03 2.56
N GLU A 93 6.67 -4.02 2.96
CA GLU A 93 7.99 -3.71 2.40
C GLU A 93 8.93 -4.91 2.47
N LYS A 94 8.97 -5.59 3.62
CA LYS A 94 9.79 -6.79 3.83
C LYS A 94 9.37 -7.93 2.92
N TRP A 95 8.08 -8.07 2.65
CA TRP A 95 7.56 -9.12 1.79
C TRP A 95 7.80 -8.80 0.30
N ALA A 96 7.43 -7.60 -0.12
CA ALA A 96 7.53 -7.17 -1.51
C ALA A 96 8.97 -6.81 -1.92
N SER A 97 9.92 -6.76 -0.97
CA SER A 97 11.30 -6.31 -1.17
C SER A 97 11.40 -4.95 -1.88
N MET A 98 10.46 -4.06 -1.58
CA MET A 98 10.36 -2.74 -2.18
C MET A 98 9.86 -1.72 -1.16
N TYR A 99 10.18 -0.44 -1.39
CA TYR A 99 9.63 0.63 -0.58
C TYR A 99 8.12 0.82 -0.82
N ILE A 100 7.34 0.92 0.27
CA ILE A 100 5.89 1.11 0.24
C ILE A 100 5.57 2.42 0.97
N THR A 101 4.85 3.32 0.31
CA THR A 101 4.39 4.55 1.00
C THR A 101 3.25 4.22 1.95
N ASN A 102 3.11 5.01 3.01
CA ASN A 102 1.99 4.85 3.94
C ASN A 102 0.64 5.04 3.22
N GLY A 103 0.57 5.97 2.27
CA GLY A 103 -0.63 6.18 1.46
C GLY A 103 -0.92 5.00 0.55
N SER A 104 0.08 4.31 -0.01
CA SER A 104 -0.16 3.10 -0.82
C SER A 104 -0.87 2.02 -0.01
N MET A 105 -0.47 1.82 1.25
CA MET A 105 -1.12 0.90 2.18
C MET A 105 -2.56 1.32 2.50
N CYS A 106 -2.77 2.58 2.85
CA CYS A 106 -4.10 3.10 3.17
C CYS A 106 -5.05 3.11 1.95
N VAL A 107 -4.57 3.44 0.75
CA VAL A 107 -5.35 3.39 -0.50
C VAL A 107 -5.79 1.97 -0.80
N ALA A 108 -4.88 1.01 -0.69
CA ALA A 108 -5.21 -0.40 -0.91
C ALA A 108 -6.28 -0.89 0.07
N ALA A 109 -6.16 -0.53 1.35
CA ALA A 109 -7.14 -0.87 2.38
C ALA A 109 -8.53 -0.29 2.08
N ILE A 110 -8.61 1.00 1.75
CA ILE A 110 -9.88 1.66 1.38
C ILE A 110 -10.47 1.06 0.11
N GLY A 111 -9.63 0.78 -0.89
CA GLY A 111 -10.02 0.13 -2.15
C GLY A 111 -10.63 -1.24 -1.94
N LEU A 112 -10.09 -2.02 -1.00
CA LEU A 112 -10.65 -3.31 -0.58
C LEU A 112 -11.85 -3.20 0.37
N GLY A 113 -12.19 -1.99 0.82
CA GLY A 113 -13.29 -1.77 1.77
C GLY A 113 -12.97 -2.18 3.20
N ALA A 114 -11.69 -2.25 3.58
CA ALA A 114 -11.30 -2.49 4.96
C ALA A 114 -11.67 -1.26 5.82
N PRO A 115 -12.43 -1.44 6.93
CA PRO A 115 -12.70 -0.34 7.85
C PRO A 115 -11.40 0.31 8.33
N MET A 116 -11.38 1.64 8.32
CA MET A 116 -10.21 2.43 8.69
C MET A 116 -10.63 3.66 9.51
N ARG A 117 -9.78 4.07 10.45
CA ARG A 117 -9.92 5.33 11.18
C ARG A 117 -8.55 5.96 11.42
N PRO A 118 -8.44 7.28 11.62
CA PRO A 118 -7.17 7.89 12.04
C PRO A 118 -6.67 7.28 13.36
N VAL A 119 -5.35 7.15 13.49
CA VAL A 119 -4.71 6.77 14.78
C VAL A 119 -5.05 7.82 15.84
N VAL A 120 -4.87 9.10 15.50
CA VAL A 120 -5.34 10.27 16.23
C VAL A 120 -5.96 11.26 15.23
N MET A 121 -6.82 12.16 15.69
CA MET A 121 -7.44 13.18 14.83
C MET A 121 -6.36 14.02 14.13
N GLY A 122 -6.48 14.20 12.81
CA GLY A 122 -5.47 14.89 11.98
C GLY A 122 -4.25 14.05 11.62
N SER A 123 -4.11 12.82 12.14
CA SER A 123 -3.01 11.92 11.76
C SER A 123 -3.10 11.50 10.30
N THR A 124 -1.93 11.41 9.65
CA THR A 124 -1.78 10.82 8.32
C THR A 124 -1.67 9.29 8.35
N ASN A 125 -1.65 8.71 9.56
CA ASN A 125 -1.70 7.26 9.77
C ASN A 125 -3.14 6.81 10.10
N GLY A 126 -3.59 5.75 9.43
CA GLY A 126 -4.83 5.04 9.74
C GLY A 126 -4.58 3.77 10.56
N LEU A 127 -5.47 3.45 11.49
CA LEU A 127 -5.68 2.08 11.95
C LEU A 127 -6.59 1.37 10.95
N ILE A 128 -6.14 0.22 10.47
CA ILE A 128 -6.79 -0.60 9.45
C ILE A 128 -7.31 -1.88 10.09
N ALA A 129 -8.49 -2.33 9.65
CA ALA A 129 -9.13 -3.55 10.11
C ALA A 129 -8.60 -4.80 9.39
N ILE A 130 -7.41 -5.25 9.80
CA ILE A 130 -6.77 -6.49 9.33
C ILE A 130 -6.64 -7.50 10.46
N SER A 131 -6.79 -8.79 10.14
CA SER A 131 -6.63 -9.89 11.10
C SER A 131 -5.19 -10.00 11.60
N ARG A 132 -4.98 -9.81 12.91
CA ARG A 132 -3.68 -10.08 13.56
C ARG A 132 -3.24 -11.53 13.41
N ALA A 133 -4.19 -12.47 13.48
CA ALA A 133 -3.92 -13.89 13.27
C ALA A 133 -3.52 -14.18 11.82
N GLY A 134 -4.20 -13.54 10.86
CA GLY A 134 -3.84 -13.64 9.43
C GLY A 134 -2.47 -13.05 9.14
N LEU A 135 -2.16 -11.86 9.66
CA LEU A 135 -0.82 -11.26 9.56
C LEU A 135 0.26 -12.16 10.17
N LYS A 136 0.00 -12.77 11.33
CA LYS A 136 0.95 -13.72 11.94
C LYS A 136 1.22 -14.92 11.04
N LYS A 137 0.17 -15.53 10.49
CA LYS A 137 0.28 -16.67 9.56
C LYS A 137 1.05 -16.28 8.30
N PHE A 138 0.75 -15.10 7.74
CA PHE A 138 1.45 -14.56 6.58
C PHE A 138 2.95 -14.42 6.85
N LYS A 139 3.33 -13.81 7.99
CA LYS A 139 4.74 -13.64 8.38
C LYS A 139 5.46 -14.97 8.63
N GLN A 140 4.77 -15.97 9.17
CA GLN A 140 5.33 -17.33 9.33
C GLN A 140 5.59 -17.99 7.97
N LYS A 141 4.66 -17.83 7.02
CA LYS A 141 4.83 -18.31 5.64
C LYS A 141 6.06 -17.67 4.98
N MET A 142 6.23 -16.35 5.12
CA MET A 142 7.40 -15.64 4.60
C MET A 142 8.72 -16.20 5.17
N ALA A 143 8.80 -16.37 6.49
CA ALA A 143 10.02 -16.89 7.13
C ALA A 143 10.37 -18.31 6.67
N SER A 144 9.35 -19.13 6.40
CA SER A 144 9.53 -20.51 5.93
C SER A 144 9.90 -20.60 4.45
N SER A 145 9.79 -19.50 3.68
CA SER A 145 10.11 -19.46 2.24
C SER A 145 11.58 -19.08 1.98
N ILE A 146 12.30 -18.66 3.03
CA ILE A 146 13.69 -18.17 2.97
C ILE A 146 14.66 -19.22 3.58
N ALA A 147 14.14 -20.22 4.29
CA ALA A 147 14.89 -21.34 4.87
C ALA A 147 14.91 -22.55 3.93
#